data_AF-A0A3D3NSG2-F1
#
_entry.id   AF-A0A3D3NSG2-F1
#
_cell.length_a   1.000
_cell.length_b   1.000
_cell.length_c   1.000
_cell.angle_alpha   90.00
_cell.angle_beta   90.00
_cell.angle_gamma   90.00
#
_symmetry.space_group_name_H-M   'P 1'
#
loop_
_entity.id
_entity.type
_entity.pdbx_description
1 polymer ?
#
loop_
_entity_poly.entity_id
_entity_poly.type
_entity_poly.pdbx_seq_one_letter_code
_entity_poly.pdbx_strand_id
1 'polypeptide(L)'
;MALTPQRAANTLAITETRLAASLRALGFPYTAETTIHERTGAAVIQFLFGLSSLRFPALKLPQMLQAWRSGEMAREDPLHVLHVMMTAHECYDALLRMMKDHVSHCLHLRSGGVLTVYRPGAAAPPPGARLVWTNDLNLAAACGVVGVPVLSIDGSAGQHRFGLAPCGYRVLLSDGGWQAHDTATLIARDPVREDEWRLRMEATQPLHPLCLAYDALHNRAQLKAELKGQGRAPMILIDEPARVIPGAHKGACLAVRQALVSADAPGHVMDQVTRHMQAPPMSW
;
A
#
# COMPACT_ATOMS: atom_id res chain seq x y z
N MET A 1 -18.53 0.35 -38.72
CA MET A 1 -18.26 -0.92 -38.01
C MET A 1 -17.43 -0.59 -36.78
N ALA A 2 -18.03 -0.74 -35.60
CA ALA A 2 -17.32 -0.54 -34.34
C ALA A 2 -16.34 -1.70 -34.14
N LEU A 3 -15.05 -1.38 -34.00
CA LEU A 3 -14.04 -2.34 -33.56
C LEU A 3 -14.32 -2.65 -32.09
N THR A 4 -14.96 -3.77 -31.82
CA THR A 4 -14.93 -4.38 -30.50
C THR A 4 -13.46 -4.66 -30.19
N PRO A 5 -12.87 -4.10 -29.11
CA PRO A 5 -11.49 -4.43 -28.78
C PRO A 5 -11.44 -5.92 -28.49
N GLN A 6 -10.66 -6.61 -29.30
CA GLN A 6 -10.34 -8.02 -29.16
C GLN A 6 -9.70 -8.19 -27.77
N ARG A 7 -10.51 -8.58 -26.77
CA ARG A 7 -10.07 -8.81 -25.40
C ARG A 7 -8.83 -9.70 -25.44
N ALA A 8 -7.69 -9.15 -25.02
CA ALA A 8 -6.47 -9.92 -24.94
C ALA A 8 -6.71 -11.10 -23.99
N ALA A 9 -6.64 -12.33 -24.50
CA ALA A 9 -6.86 -13.59 -23.78
C ALA A 9 -5.94 -13.81 -22.55
N ASN A 10 -5.08 -12.83 -22.25
CA ASN A 10 -4.03 -12.86 -21.24
C ASN A 10 -4.14 -11.67 -20.26
N THR A 11 -5.36 -11.29 -19.88
CA THR A 11 -5.58 -10.24 -18.88
C THR A 11 -6.58 -10.67 -17.80
N LEU A 12 -6.41 -10.13 -16.60
CA LEU A 12 -7.31 -10.35 -15.47
C LEU A 12 -7.88 -9.00 -15.03
N ALA A 13 -9.20 -8.97 -14.90
CA ALA A 13 -9.93 -7.77 -14.51
C ALA A 13 -9.99 -7.60 -12.99
N ILE A 14 -9.58 -6.43 -12.51
CA ILE A 14 -9.65 -5.99 -11.11
C ILE A 14 -10.44 -4.68 -11.04
N THR A 15 -11.34 -4.57 -10.07
CA THR A 15 -12.12 -3.35 -9.80
C THR A 15 -11.70 -2.67 -8.50
N GLU A 16 -11.11 -3.41 -7.57
CA GLU A 16 -10.62 -2.87 -6.31
C GLU A 16 -9.34 -2.04 -6.54
N THR A 17 -9.39 -0.76 -6.18
CA THR A 17 -8.28 0.18 -6.42
C THR A 17 -7.07 -0.07 -5.53
N ARG A 18 -7.27 -0.59 -4.30
CA ARG A 18 -6.15 -0.97 -3.41
C ARG A 18 -5.34 -2.10 -4.04
N LEU A 19 -6.03 -3.14 -4.47
CA LEU A 19 -5.41 -4.26 -5.16
C LEU A 19 -4.75 -3.81 -6.47
N ALA A 20 -5.43 -2.99 -7.29
CA ALA A 20 -4.85 -2.46 -8.52
C ALA A 20 -3.56 -1.64 -8.27
N ALA A 21 -3.55 -0.80 -7.23
CA ALA A 21 -2.36 -0.04 -6.84
C ALA A 21 -1.20 -0.95 -6.42
N SER A 22 -1.49 -2.00 -5.64
CA SER A 22 -0.50 -2.99 -5.22
C SER A 22 0.05 -3.78 -6.41
N LEU A 23 -0.81 -4.24 -7.33
CA LEU A 23 -0.38 -4.94 -8.54
C LEU A 23 0.46 -4.06 -9.48
N ARG A 24 0.11 -2.77 -9.59
CA ARG A 24 0.93 -1.79 -10.31
C ARG A 24 2.31 -1.64 -9.67
N ALA A 25 2.38 -1.52 -8.34
CA ALA A 25 3.66 -1.42 -7.60
C ALA A 25 4.53 -2.67 -7.79
N LEU A 26 3.89 -3.84 -7.89
CA LEU A 26 4.54 -5.12 -8.22
C LEU A 26 4.94 -5.23 -9.69
N GLY A 27 4.65 -4.25 -10.54
CA GLY A 27 5.08 -4.21 -11.93
C GLY A 27 4.21 -5.02 -12.90
N PHE A 28 2.96 -5.35 -12.53
CA PHE A 28 2.03 -5.93 -13.49
C PHE A 28 1.55 -4.83 -14.47
N PRO A 29 1.71 -5.04 -15.79
CA PRO A 29 1.24 -4.07 -16.77
C PRO A 29 -0.29 -4.03 -16.74
N TYR A 30 -0.88 -2.84 -16.85
CA TYR A 30 -2.33 -2.70 -16.84
C TYR A 30 -2.84 -1.66 -17.82
N THR A 31 -4.11 -1.81 -18.18
CA THR A 31 -4.91 -0.77 -18.80
C THR A 31 -6.13 -0.49 -17.92
N ALA A 32 -6.63 0.75 -17.93
CA ALA A 32 -7.82 1.13 -17.19
C ALA A 32 -8.93 1.49 -18.17
N GLU A 33 -10.06 0.81 -18.04
CA GLU A 33 -11.24 0.98 -18.87
C GLU A 33 -12.45 1.37 -18.01
N THR A 34 -13.37 2.12 -18.61
CA THR A 34 -14.66 2.42 -17.97
C THR A 34 -15.70 1.49 -18.56
N THR A 35 -16.33 0.70 -17.70
CA THR A 35 -17.42 -0.22 -18.07
C THR A 35 -18.69 0.20 -17.35
N ILE A 36 -19.85 -0.23 -17.86
CA ILE A 36 -21.13 0.02 -17.19
C ILE A 36 -21.50 -1.25 -16.45
N HIS A 37 -21.74 -1.14 -15.15
CA HIS A 37 -22.20 -2.25 -14.33
C HIS A 37 -23.65 -2.58 -14.71
N GLU A 38 -23.86 -3.74 -15.32
CA GLU A 38 -25.13 -4.15 -15.92
C GLU A 38 -26.33 -4.00 -14.97
N ARG A 39 -26.17 -4.40 -13.70
CA ARG A 39 -27.25 -4.32 -12.71
C ARG A 39 -27.60 -2.90 -12.24
N THR A 40 -26.62 -2.00 -12.15
CA THR A 40 -26.81 -0.69 -11.49
C THR A 40 -26.82 0.47 -12.48
N GLY A 41 -26.41 0.23 -13.73
CA GLY A 41 -26.15 1.28 -14.72
C GLY A 41 -25.00 2.21 -14.34
N ALA A 42 -24.33 1.95 -13.20
CA ALA A 42 -23.24 2.77 -12.73
C ALA A 42 -22.01 2.48 -13.58
N ALA A 43 -21.33 3.53 -14.01
CA ALA A 43 -20.05 3.33 -14.65
C ALA A 43 -19.01 2.97 -13.57
N VAL A 44 -18.17 1.99 -13.87
CA VAL A 44 -17.17 1.37 -13.01
C VAL A 44 -15.83 1.40 -13.74
N ILE A 45 -14.76 1.66 -13.00
CA ILE A 45 -13.42 1.58 -13.54
C ILE A 45 -12.92 0.14 -13.36
N GLN A 46 -12.52 -0.48 -14.46
CA GLN A 46 -11.95 -1.82 -14.49
C GLN A 46 -10.48 -1.72 -14.91
N PHE A 47 -9.60 -2.34 -14.13
CA PHE A 47 -8.18 -2.46 -14.41
C PHE A 47 -7.91 -3.83 -15.01
N LEU A 48 -7.44 -3.88 -16.25
CA LEU A 48 -7.08 -5.11 -16.95
C LEU A 48 -5.58 -5.33 -16.81
N PHE A 49 -5.17 -6.22 -15.93
CA PHE A 49 -3.76 -6.54 -15.67
C PHE A 49 -3.28 -7.70 -16.54
N GLY A 50 -2.07 -7.60 -17.07
CA GLY A 50 -1.36 -8.73 -17.65
C GLY A 50 -1.07 -9.81 -16.60
N LEU A 51 -0.92 -11.07 -17.03
CA LEU A 51 -0.80 -12.21 -16.11
C LEU A 51 0.56 -12.35 -15.41
N SER A 52 1.59 -11.64 -15.87
CA SER A 52 2.96 -11.69 -15.32
C SER A 52 3.49 -10.30 -15.04
N SER A 53 4.27 -10.17 -13.96
CA SER A 53 4.95 -8.92 -13.63
C SER A 53 6.19 -8.71 -14.52
N LEU A 54 6.40 -7.46 -14.95
CA LEU A 54 7.61 -7.04 -15.65
C LEU A 54 8.80 -6.84 -14.68
N ARG A 55 8.51 -6.51 -13.41
CA ARG A 55 9.51 -6.27 -12.36
C ARG A 55 9.95 -7.58 -11.70
N PHE A 56 9.02 -8.52 -11.55
CA PHE A 56 9.22 -9.80 -10.87
C PHE A 56 8.64 -10.95 -11.73
N PRO A 57 9.36 -11.45 -12.75
CA PRO A 57 8.83 -12.43 -13.71
C PRO A 57 8.32 -13.75 -13.11
N ALA A 58 8.77 -14.08 -11.89
CA ALA A 58 8.31 -15.23 -11.11
C ALA A 58 6.86 -15.07 -10.59
N LEU A 59 6.39 -13.83 -10.39
CA LEU A 59 5.04 -13.57 -9.90
C LEU A 59 4.00 -13.81 -11.00
N LYS A 60 3.07 -14.75 -10.75
CA LYS A 60 1.93 -15.06 -11.61
C LYS A 60 0.64 -14.59 -10.97
N LEU A 61 -0.08 -13.72 -11.68
CA LEU A 61 -1.24 -13.02 -11.14
C LEU A 61 -2.36 -13.96 -10.67
N PRO A 62 -2.77 -15.01 -11.42
CA PRO A 62 -3.88 -15.87 -10.98
C PRO A 62 -3.60 -16.59 -9.66
N GLN A 63 -2.42 -17.21 -9.54
CA GLN A 63 -2.01 -17.95 -8.33
C GLN A 63 -1.88 -17.02 -7.13
N MET A 64 -1.22 -15.87 -7.32
CA MET A 64 -1.04 -14.87 -6.28
C MET A 64 -2.38 -14.32 -5.77
N LEU A 65 -3.34 -14.05 -6.67
CA LEU A 65 -4.67 -13.59 -6.29
C LEU A 65 -5.49 -14.66 -5.57
N GLN A 66 -5.38 -15.91 -6.01
CA GLN A 66 -6.03 -17.03 -5.36
C GLN A 66 -5.51 -17.18 -3.91
N ALA A 67 -4.19 -17.23 -3.72
CA ALA A 67 -3.57 -17.35 -2.41
C ALA A 67 -3.86 -16.17 -1.48
N TRP A 68 -3.97 -14.96 -2.03
CA TRP A 68 -4.37 -13.78 -1.27
C TRP A 68 -5.84 -13.86 -0.84
N ARG A 69 -6.75 -14.18 -1.75
CA ARG A 69 -8.20 -14.29 -1.48
C ARG A 69 -8.56 -15.42 -0.54
N SER A 70 -7.84 -16.55 -0.60
CA SER A 70 -8.01 -17.69 0.31
C SER A 70 -7.45 -17.43 1.71
N GLY A 71 -6.67 -16.36 1.90
CA GLY A 71 -5.93 -16.09 3.13
C GLY A 71 -4.73 -17.02 3.37
N GLU A 72 -4.41 -17.90 2.42
CA GLU A 72 -3.24 -18.79 2.44
C GLU A 72 -1.94 -17.99 2.49
N MET A 73 -1.84 -16.93 1.68
CA MET A 73 -0.69 -16.04 1.66
C MET A 73 -0.37 -15.48 3.05
N ALA A 74 -1.40 -15.04 3.79
CA ALA A 74 -1.23 -14.50 5.13
C ALA A 74 -0.77 -15.54 6.17
N ARG A 75 -1.07 -16.83 5.93
CA ARG A 75 -0.74 -17.93 6.84
C ARG A 75 0.63 -18.52 6.56
N GLU A 76 0.98 -18.69 5.29
CA GLU A 76 2.18 -19.40 4.85
C GLU A 76 3.37 -18.48 4.62
N ASP A 77 3.13 -17.30 4.05
CA ASP A 77 4.14 -16.26 3.90
C ASP A 77 3.60 -14.89 4.35
N PRO A 78 3.56 -14.64 5.67
CA PRO A 78 3.09 -13.38 6.23
C PRO A 78 3.84 -12.14 5.73
N LEU A 79 5.04 -12.29 5.16
CA LEU A 79 5.85 -11.22 4.57
C LEU A 79 5.76 -11.16 3.05
N HIS A 80 4.89 -11.96 2.43
CA HIS A 80 4.68 -11.93 0.98
C HIS A 80 4.36 -10.51 0.54
N VAL A 81 4.98 -10.08 -0.55
CA VAL A 81 4.97 -8.67 -1.00
C VAL A 81 3.56 -8.10 -1.17
N LEU A 82 2.63 -8.85 -1.77
CA LEU A 82 1.23 -8.42 -1.90
C LEU A 82 0.54 -8.28 -0.54
N HIS A 83 0.82 -9.15 0.42
CA HIS A 83 0.20 -9.12 1.75
C HIS A 83 0.64 -7.88 2.53
N VAL A 84 1.93 -7.54 2.47
CA VAL A 84 2.48 -6.30 3.06
C VAL A 84 1.81 -5.07 2.45
N MET A 85 1.73 -5.01 1.12
CA MET A 85 1.11 -3.89 0.39
C MET A 85 -0.39 -3.71 0.73
N MET A 86 -1.15 -4.80 0.80
CA MET A 86 -2.55 -4.74 1.19
C MET A 86 -2.73 -4.35 2.67
N THR A 87 -1.85 -4.81 3.55
CA THR A 87 -1.84 -4.39 4.97
C THR A 87 -1.53 -2.90 5.12
N ALA A 88 -0.69 -2.34 4.25
CA ALA A 88 -0.43 -0.90 4.19
C ALA A 88 -1.70 -0.10 3.86
N HIS A 89 -2.52 -0.60 2.92
CA HIS A 89 -3.80 0.03 2.62
C HIS A 89 -4.79 -0.03 3.78
N GLU A 90 -4.82 -1.13 4.54
CA GLU A 90 -5.64 -1.22 5.76
C GLU A 90 -5.22 -0.18 6.80
N CYS A 91 -3.91 -0.02 7.02
CA CYS A 91 -3.37 0.99 7.93
C CYS A 91 -3.73 2.41 7.46
N TYR A 92 -3.58 2.68 6.16
CA TYR A 92 -3.94 3.96 5.57
C TYR A 92 -5.43 4.28 5.75
N ASP A 93 -6.33 3.33 5.46
CA ASP A 93 -7.77 3.52 5.59
C ASP A 93 -8.18 3.69 7.07
N ALA A 94 -7.47 3.07 8.01
CA ALA A 94 -7.67 3.30 9.45
C ALA A 94 -7.25 4.72 9.87
N LEU A 95 -6.09 5.21 9.43
CA LEU A 95 -5.64 6.58 9.72
C LEU A 95 -6.59 7.62 9.10
N LEU A 96 -7.12 7.38 7.90
CA LEU A 96 -8.16 8.22 7.31
C LEU A 96 -9.42 8.29 8.19
N ARG A 97 -9.86 7.14 8.74
CA ARG A 97 -11.01 7.10 9.67
C ARG A 97 -10.72 7.80 10.98
N MET A 98 -9.50 7.67 11.53
CA MET A 98 -9.09 8.42 12.72
C MET A 98 -9.20 9.94 12.50
N MET A 99 -8.80 10.42 11.33
CA MET A 99 -8.90 11.85 10.98
C MET A 99 -10.35 12.32 10.80
N LYS A 100 -11.18 11.51 10.13
CA LYS A 100 -12.54 11.89 9.77
C LYS A 100 -13.52 11.76 10.93
N ASP A 101 -13.45 10.65 11.65
CA ASP A 101 -14.46 10.26 12.63
C ASP A 101 -14.00 10.57 14.07
N HIS A 102 -12.77 11.08 14.24
CA HIS A 102 -12.13 11.33 15.54
C HIS A 102 -12.11 10.09 16.45
N VAL A 103 -12.12 8.89 15.86
CA VAL A 103 -12.10 7.61 16.58
C VAL A 103 -10.67 7.20 16.86
N SER A 104 -10.36 6.89 18.12
CA SER A 104 -9.06 6.35 18.50
C SER A 104 -8.88 4.94 17.92
N HIS A 105 -7.75 4.75 17.23
CA HIS A 105 -7.26 3.43 16.89
C HIS A 105 -5.90 3.23 17.54
N CYS A 106 -5.62 1.99 17.90
CA CYS A 106 -4.31 1.57 18.36
C CYS A 106 -3.75 0.54 17.40
N LEU A 107 -2.43 0.48 17.36
CA LEU A 107 -1.73 -0.48 16.53
C LEU A 107 -1.72 -1.85 17.22
N HIS A 108 -1.94 -2.93 16.47
CA HIS A 108 -1.93 -4.31 16.97
C HIS A 108 -1.02 -5.18 16.09
N LEU A 109 -0.34 -6.14 16.71
CA LEU A 109 0.33 -7.21 15.98
C LEU A 109 -0.70 -8.08 15.26
N ARG A 110 -0.46 -8.37 13.98
CA ARG A 110 -1.20 -9.41 13.26
C ARG A 110 -0.76 -10.80 13.74
N SER A 111 -1.57 -11.81 13.41
CA SER A 111 -1.19 -13.21 13.61
C SER A 111 0.18 -13.49 12.98
N GLY A 112 1.07 -14.15 13.73
CA GLY A 112 2.47 -14.37 13.33
C GLY A 112 3.44 -13.26 13.74
N GLY A 113 2.97 -12.09 14.20
CA GLY A 113 3.81 -11.06 14.83
C GLY A 113 4.74 -10.29 13.89
N VAL A 114 4.71 -10.56 12.59
CA VAL A 114 5.61 -9.94 11.59
C VAL A 114 5.15 -8.56 11.10
N LEU A 115 3.86 -8.28 11.16
CA LEU A 115 3.23 -7.05 10.67
C LEU A 115 2.26 -6.54 11.71
N THR A 116 1.93 -5.26 11.60
CA THR A 116 0.94 -4.60 12.44
C THR A 116 -0.19 -3.96 11.64
N VAL A 117 -1.34 -3.78 12.30
CA VAL A 117 -2.52 -3.14 11.74
C VAL A 117 -3.23 -2.29 12.79
N TYR A 118 -3.81 -1.16 12.39
CA TYR A 118 -4.64 -0.37 13.28
C TYR A 118 -6.02 -1.01 13.49
N ARG A 119 -6.45 -1.09 14.75
CA ARG A 119 -7.80 -1.52 15.14
C ARG A 119 -8.44 -0.47 16.05
N PRO A 120 -9.78 -0.39 16.11
CA PRO A 120 -10.46 0.49 17.05
C PRO A 120 -10.00 0.21 18.49
N GLY A 121 -9.62 1.26 19.20
CA GLY A 121 -9.09 1.15 20.55
C GLY A 121 -8.29 2.40 20.95
N ALA A 122 -8.23 2.66 22.25
CA ALA A 122 -7.44 3.76 22.78
C ALA A 122 -6.01 3.29 23.05
N ALA A 123 -5.03 3.82 22.31
CA ALA A 123 -3.64 3.82 22.76
C ALA A 123 -3.38 5.15 23.47
N ALA A 124 -3.02 5.10 24.74
CA ALA A 124 -2.46 6.27 25.41
C ALA A 124 -0.96 6.33 25.07
N PRO A 125 -0.46 7.40 24.42
CA PRO A 125 0.97 7.58 24.31
C PRO A 125 1.59 7.75 25.71
N PRO A 126 2.78 7.22 25.97
CA PRO A 126 3.49 7.54 27.20
C PRO A 126 3.72 9.07 27.25
N PRO A 127 3.40 9.74 28.38
CA PRO A 127 3.59 11.17 28.51
C PRO A 127 5.07 11.53 28.30
N GLY A 128 5.33 12.56 27.48
CA GLY A 128 6.69 13.06 27.21
C GLY A 128 7.44 12.36 26.06
N ALA A 129 6.82 11.45 25.31
CA ALA A 129 7.45 10.85 24.15
C ALA A 129 7.80 11.92 23.09
N ARG A 130 9.08 12.00 22.70
CA ARG A 130 9.54 12.87 21.62
C ARG A 130 9.07 12.31 20.29
N LEU A 131 7.91 12.78 19.82
CA LEU A 131 7.30 12.34 18.56
C LEU A 131 8.16 12.73 17.36
N VAL A 132 8.16 11.87 16.34
CA VAL A 132 8.71 12.16 15.02
C VAL A 132 7.55 12.57 14.10
N TRP A 133 7.53 13.84 13.70
CA TRP A 133 6.41 14.41 12.94
C TRP A 133 6.61 14.30 11.44
N THR A 134 5.62 13.79 10.72
CA THR A 134 5.56 13.80 9.25
C THR A 134 4.21 14.34 8.75
N ASN A 135 4.20 14.94 7.56
CA ASN A 135 2.98 15.35 6.87
C ASN A 135 2.54 14.32 5.81
N ASP A 136 3.33 13.26 5.63
CA ASP A 136 3.09 12.21 4.65
C ASP A 136 2.25 11.09 5.27
N LEU A 137 0.96 11.04 4.90
CA LEU A 137 0.04 9.98 5.32
C LEU A 137 0.46 8.60 4.81
N ASN A 138 1.03 8.51 3.61
CA ASN A 138 1.51 7.23 3.06
C ASN A 138 2.66 6.71 3.92
N LEU A 139 3.58 7.59 4.33
CA LEU A 139 4.67 7.24 5.21
C LEU A 139 4.17 6.82 6.58
N ALA A 140 3.27 7.59 7.18
CA ALA A 140 2.70 7.27 8.49
C ALA A 140 1.99 5.90 8.49
N ALA A 141 1.23 5.60 7.44
CA ALA A 141 0.60 4.30 7.26
C ALA A 141 1.61 3.16 7.04
N ALA A 142 2.65 3.38 6.23
CA ALA A 142 3.70 2.39 5.99
C ALA A 142 4.52 2.08 7.25
N CYS A 143 4.84 3.10 8.06
CA CYS A 143 5.44 2.94 9.39
C CYS A 143 4.55 2.09 10.30
N GLY A 144 3.23 2.28 10.21
CA GLY A 144 2.24 1.46 10.91
C GLY A 144 2.24 -0.02 10.51
N VAL A 145 2.78 -0.41 9.35
CA VAL A 145 2.89 -1.83 8.96
C VAL A 145 4.04 -2.54 9.68
N VAL A 146 5.12 -1.82 9.95
CA VAL A 146 6.36 -2.34 10.59
C VAL A 146 6.41 -2.04 12.10
N GLY A 147 5.26 -1.83 12.72
CA GLY A 147 5.16 -1.68 14.17
C GLY A 147 5.34 -0.28 14.71
N VAL A 148 5.50 0.77 13.90
CA VAL A 148 5.64 2.16 14.40
C VAL A 148 4.26 2.83 14.46
N PRO A 149 3.68 3.07 15.65
CA PRO A 149 2.36 3.68 15.76
C PRO A 149 2.39 5.20 15.57
N VAL A 150 1.31 5.73 15.00
CA VAL A 150 0.92 7.13 15.06
C VAL A 150 0.27 7.34 16.43
N LEU A 151 0.88 8.21 17.23
CA LEU A 151 0.46 8.52 18.60
C LEU A 151 -0.36 9.82 18.68
N SER A 152 -0.20 10.70 17.69
CA SER A 152 -0.91 11.97 17.63
C SER A 152 -1.17 12.35 16.18
N ILE A 153 -2.31 13.00 15.94
CA ILE A 153 -2.65 13.63 14.67
C ILE A 153 -3.01 15.08 14.98
N ASP A 154 -2.31 16.01 14.36
CA ASP A 154 -2.49 17.45 14.52
C ASP A 154 -2.85 18.10 13.17
N GLY A 155 -3.42 19.30 13.20
CA GLY A 155 -3.79 20.09 12.02
C GLY A 155 -5.22 19.88 11.52
N SER A 156 -5.62 20.73 10.58
CA SER A 156 -6.96 20.77 9.99
C SER A 156 -6.94 20.46 8.48
N ALA A 157 -8.12 20.21 7.91
CA ALA A 157 -8.38 19.80 6.53
C ALA A 157 -7.29 20.19 5.50
N GLY A 158 -6.51 19.19 5.07
CA GLY A 158 -5.47 19.33 4.05
C GLY A 158 -4.06 19.61 4.58
N GLN A 159 -3.89 19.87 5.88
CA GLN A 159 -2.60 20.10 6.54
C GLN A 159 -2.47 19.26 7.82
N HIS A 160 -2.70 17.95 7.70
CA HIS A 160 -2.50 17.04 8.83
C HIS A 160 -1.03 16.70 9.02
N ARG A 161 -0.62 16.61 10.29
CA ARG A 161 0.68 16.11 10.71
C ARG A 161 0.48 14.88 11.60
N PHE A 162 1.28 13.85 11.36
CA PHE A 162 1.24 12.57 12.05
C PHE A 162 2.46 12.46 12.95
N GLY A 163 2.23 12.38 14.26
CA GLY A 163 3.26 12.19 15.27
C GLY A 163 3.52 10.71 15.48
N LEU A 164 4.60 10.20 14.90
CA LEU A 164 5.04 8.82 15.05
C LEU A 164 5.75 8.62 16.40
N ALA A 165 5.58 7.45 16.99
CA ALA A 165 6.39 7.06 18.14
C ALA A 165 7.88 7.05 17.77
N PRO A 166 8.79 7.40 18.69
CA PRO A 166 10.23 7.30 18.45
C PRO A 166 10.68 5.84 18.28
N CYS A 167 10.00 4.90 18.93
CA CYS A 167 10.27 3.46 18.84
C CYS A 167 8.95 2.71 18.62
N GLY A 168 8.96 1.74 17.71
CA GLY A 168 7.82 0.87 17.41
C GLY A 168 7.66 -0.30 18.38
N TYR A 169 6.62 -1.10 18.12
CA TYR A 169 6.46 -2.41 18.74
C TYR A 169 7.48 -3.40 18.23
N ARG A 170 7.72 -4.44 19.02
CA ARG A 170 8.55 -5.57 18.60
C ARG A 170 7.79 -6.37 17.56
N VAL A 171 8.37 -6.49 16.37
CA VAL A 171 7.88 -7.34 15.28
C VAL A 171 8.85 -8.50 15.07
N LEU A 172 8.32 -9.62 14.60
CA LEU A 172 9.10 -10.79 14.20
C LEU A 172 9.73 -10.53 12.83
N LEU A 173 11.04 -10.71 12.73
CA LEU A 173 11.82 -10.58 11.51
C LEU A 173 11.88 -11.92 10.77
N SER A 174 12.33 -11.87 9.50
CA SER A 174 12.49 -13.06 8.65
C SER A 174 13.54 -14.05 9.17
N ASP A 175 14.48 -13.62 10.01
CA ASP A 175 15.46 -14.47 10.69
C ASP A 175 14.95 -15.09 12.00
N GLY A 176 13.69 -14.82 12.37
CA GLY A 176 13.06 -15.28 13.61
C GLY A 176 13.36 -14.40 14.84
N GLY A 177 14.14 -13.34 14.68
CA GLY A 177 14.42 -12.36 15.73
C GLY A 177 13.26 -11.41 15.98
N TRP A 178 13.14 -10.91 17.21
CA TRP A 178 12.14 -9.89 17.57
C TRP A 178 12.79 -8.52 17.73
N GLN A 179 12.50 -7.59 16.82
CA GLN A 179 13.06 -6.25 16.80
C GLN A 179 12.00 -5.17 16.95
N ALA A 180 12.27 -4.15 17.78
CA ALA A 180 11.55 -2.89 17.73
C ALA A 180 12.34 -1.91 16.84
N HIS A 181 11.64 -1.24 15.93
CA HIS A 181 12.28 -0.27 15.04
C HIS A 181 12.35 1.11 15.69
N ASP A 182 13.54 1.74 15.63
CA ASP A 182 13.68 3.17 15.89
C ASP A 182 13.27 3.94 14.64
N THR A 183 12.27 4.82 14.77
CA THR A 183 11.74 5.60 13.66
C THR A 183 12.82 6.44 12.97
N ALA A 184 13.78 7.00 13.71
CA ALA A 184 14.88 7.79 13.14
C ALA A 184 15.84 6.96 12.26
N THR A 185 15.87 5.64 12.46
CA THR A 185 16.66 4.69 11.65
C THR A 185 15.90 4.22 10.40
N LEU A 186 14.58 4.35 10.38
CA LEU A 186 13.74 4.00 9.24
C LEU A 186 13.62 5.17 8.25
N ILE A 187 13.41 6.38 8.76
CA ILE A 187 13.11 7.57 7.97
C ILE A 187 14.15 8.66 8.23
N ALA A 188 14.57 9.33 7.15
CA ALA A 188 15.42 10.52 7.23
C ALA A 188 14.73 11.67 6.49
N ARG A 189 14.94 12.89 6.96
CA ARG A 189 14.68 14.06 6.12
C ARG A 189 15.73 14.12 5.03
N ASP A 190 15.30 14.47 3.82
CA ASP A 190 16.21 14.76 2.72
C ASP A 190 17.04 16.01 3.10
N PRO A 191 18.39 15.93 3.07
CA PRO A 191 19.25 17.04 3.46
C PRO A 191 19.18 18.24 2.49
N VAL A 192 18.65 18.03 1.28
CA VAL A 192 18.49 19.06 0.24
C VAL A 192 17.04 19.56 0.17
N ARG A 193 16.06 18.71 0.50
CA ARG A 193 14.63 19.03 0.47
C ARG A 193 14.01 18.73 1.82
N GLU A 194 14.11 19.66 2.77
CA GLU A 194 13.71 19.43 4.18
C GLU A 194 12.25 18.97 4.38
N ASP A 195 11.39 19.21 3.40
CA ASP A 195 9.98 18.79 3.37
C ASP A 195 9.77 17.33 2.91
N GLU A 196 10.84 16.67 2.47
CA GLU A 196 10.79 15.33 1.89
C GLU A 196 11.39 14.28 2.81
N TRP A 197 10.64 13.20 3.00
CA TRP A 197 11.10 12.04 3.73
C TRP A 197 11.69 11.01 2.78
N ARG A 198 12.87 10.50 3.10
CA ARG A 198 13.47 9.34 2.44
C ARG A 198 13.42 8.14 3.37
N LEU A 199 13.10 6.99 2.81
CA LEU A 199 13.25 5.71 3.49
C LEU A 199 14.74 5.35 3.46
N ARG A 200 15.39 5.31 4.63
CA ARG A 200 16.83 4.99 4.71
C ARG A 200 17.16 3.61 4.12
N MET A 201 16.17 2.72 4.14
CA MET A 201 16.28 1.34 3.70
C MET A 201 16.06 1.15 2.20
N GLU A 202 15.59 2.16 1.46
CA GLU A 202 15.24 2.01 0.04
C GLU A 202 16.45 1.57 -0.81
N ALA A 203 17.64 2.14 -0.53
CA ALA A 203 18.85 1.85 -1.28
C ALA A 203 19.50 0.50 -0.91
N THR A 204 19.32 0.03 0.33
CA THR A 204 20.02 -1.14 0.87
C THR A 204 19.13 -2.37 0.98
N GLN A 205 17.82 -2.18 1.17
CA GLN A 205 16.80 -3.21 1.36
C GLN A 205 15.48 -2.77 0.70
N PRO A 206 15.42 -2.74 -0.65
CA PRO A 206 14.24 -2.28 -1.38
C PRO A 206 12.99 -3.16 -1.16
N LEU A 207 13.18 -4.40 -0.67
CA LEU A 207 12.10 -5.32 -0.31
C LEU A 207 11.74 -5.30 1.17
N HIS A 208 12.31 -4.39 1.97
CA HIS A 208 11.90 -4.23 3.35
C HIS A 208 10.39 -3.91 3.41
N PRO A 209 9.61 -4.46 4.36
CA PRO A 209 8.16 -4.27 4.38
C PRO A 209 7.74 -2.79 4.40
N LEU A 210 8.54 -1.91 5.01
CA LEU A 210 8.32 -0.45 4.97
C LEU A 210 8.37 0.10 3.52
N CYS A 211 9.37 -0.30 2.73
CA CYS A 211 9.54 0.14 1.35
C CYS A 211 8.36 -0.34 0.48
N LEU A 212 8.01 -1.63 0.60
CA LEU A 212 6.88 -2.22 -0.12
C LEU A 212 5.55 -1.55 0.24
N ALA A 213 5.31 -1.31 1.53
CA ALA A 213 4.13 -0.63 2.03
C ALA A 213 4.03 0.80 1.48
N TYR A 214 5.14 1.55 1.50
CA TYR A 214 5.18 2.91 0.99
C TYR A 214 4.98 2.95 -0.54
N ASP A 215 5.61 2.06 -1.29
CA ASP A 215 5.47 1.92 -2.75
C ASP A 215 4.01 1.70 -3.15
N ALA A 216 3.29 0.81 -2.47
CA ALA A 216 1.89 0.54 -2.75
C ALA A 216 0.99 1.77 -2.51
N LEU A 217 1.22 2.48 -1.41
CA LEU A 217 0.48 3.68 -1.06
C LEU A 217 0.77 4.83 -2.02
N HIS A 218 2.03 4.99 -2.42
CA HIS A 218 2.42 5.95 -3.45
C HIS A 218 1.76 5.62 -4.80
N ASN A 219 1.77 4.35 -5.22
CA ASN A 219 1.07 3.92 -6.44
C ASN A 219 -0.44 4.13 -6.37
N ARG A 220 -1.07 4.00 -5.19
CA ARG A 220 -2.50 4.34 -4.99
C ARG A 220 -2.75 5.83 -5.21
N ALA A 221 -1.86 6.70 -4.71
CA ALA A 221 -1.98 8.14 -4.92
C ALA A 221 -1.81 8.51 -6.40
N GLN A 222 -0.81 7.93 -7.09
CA GLN A 222 -0.61 8.12 -8.53
C GLN A 222 -1.80 7.63 -9.35
N LEU A 223 -2.30 6.43 -9.06
CA LEU A 223 -3.46 5.86 -9.76
C LEU A 223 -4.69 6.76 -9.60
N LYS A 224 -4.96 7.27 -8.39
CA LYS A 224 -6.05 8.24 -8.16
C LYS A 224 -5.84 9.54 -8.95
N ALA A 225 -4.62 10.04 -9.03
CA ALA A 225 -4.30 11.26 -9.77
C ALA A 225 -4.49 11.07 -11.29
N GLU A 226 -4.07 9.93 -11.84
CA GLU A 226 -4.27 9.59 -13.25
C GLU A 226 -5.75 9.48 -13.61
N LEU A 227 -6.56 8.80 -12.79
CA LEU A 227 -7.99 8.70 -13.01
C LEU A 227 -8.65 10.09 -12.98
N LYS A 228 -8.28 10.94 -12.01
CA LYS A 228 -8.77 12.33 -11.93
C LYS A 228 -8.35 13.14 -13.17
N GLY A 229 -7.12 12.98 -13.65
CA GLY A 229 -6.57 13.66 -14.82
C GLY A 229 -7.25 13.26 -16.13
N GLN A 230 -7.72 12.02 -16.24
CA GLN A 230 -8.49 11.51 -17.39
C GLN A 230 -9.96 11.97 -17.38
N GLY A 231 -10.36 12.84 -16.46
CA GLY A 231 -11.77 13.24 -16.29
C GLY A 231 -12.66 12.11 -15.77
N ARG A 232 -12.07 10.98 -15.36
CA ARG A 232 -12.77 9.86 -14.72
C ARG A 232 -12.97 10.25 -13.26
N ALA A 233 -14.11 10.86 -12.96
CA ALA A 233 -14.52 11.10 -11.57
C ALA A 233 -14.48 9.77 -10.79
N PRO A 234 -14.20 9.77 -9.46
CA PRO A 234 -14.20 8.55 -8.66
C PRO A 234 -15.60 7.95 -8.67
N MET A 235 -15.80 7.02 -9.60
CA MET A 235 -17.03 6.34 -9.89
C MET A 235 -16.99 5.05 -9.10
N ILE A 236 -17.88 4.97 -8.11
CA ILE A 236 -18.10 3.86 -7.16
C ILE A 236 -16.93 2.87 -7.13
N LEU A 237 -15.92 3.23 -6.33
CA LEU A 237 -15.01 2.24 -5.78
C LEU A 237 -15.88 1.30 -4.93
N ILE A 238 -16.12 0.08 -5.41
CA ILE A 238 -16.87 -0.92 -4.65
C ILE A 238 -15.94 -1.38 -3.52
N ASP A 239 -15.93 -0.63 -2.41
CA ASP A 239 -15.54 -1.10 -1.08
C ASP A 239 -16.84 -1.27 -0.29
N GLU A 240 -17.53 -2.41 -0.47
CA GLU A 240 -18.71 -2.88 0.31
C GLU A 240 -19.94 -1.92 0.38
N PRO A 241 -21.15 -2.39 0.82
CA PRO A 241 -22.41 -1.77 0.39
C PRO A 241 -22.70 -0.52 1.23
N ALA A 242 -22.35 0.65 0.74
CA ALA A 242 -22.79 1.90 1.34
C ALA A 242 -23.32 2.91 0.31
N ARG A 243 -24.48 3.45 0.67
CA ARG A 243 -25.33 4.42 -0.01
C ARG A 243 -24.53 5.57 -0.64
N VAL A 244 -24.92 5.87 -1.88
CA VAL A 244 -24.43 6.97 -2.73
C VAL A 244 -24.75 8.33 -2.11
N ILE A 245 -23.77 9.25 -2.06
CA ILE A 245 -24.01 10.70 -1.99
C ILE A 245 -23.09 11.39 -3.02
N PRO A 246 -23.60 12.30 -3.88
CA PRO A 246 -22.82 12.90 -4.96
C PRO A 246 -22.24 14.28 -4.63
N GLY A 247 -21.06 14.57 -5.18
CA GLY A 247 -20.62 15.93 -5.52
C GLY A 247 -19.27 16.37 -4.94
N ALA A 248 -18.28 16.61 -5.82
CA ALA A 248 -17.43 17.82 -5.87
C ALA A 248 -16.21 17.64 -6.79
N HIS A 249 -16.02 18.61 -7.69
CA HIS A 249 -14.89 18.76 -8.61
C HIS A 249 -13.81 19.72 -8.04
N LYS A 250 -12.54 19.50 -8.40
CA LYS A 250 -11.62 20.41 -9.16
C LYS A 250 -10.11 20.23 -8.85
N GLY A 251 -9.35 20.50 -9.91
CA GLY A 251 -7.96 21.00 -10.08
C GLY A 251 -6.83 20.73 -9.08
N ALA A 252 -5.71 20.19 -9.56
CA ALA A 252 -4.44 20.93 -9.77
C ALA A 252 -3.25 19.97 -9.99
N CYS A 253 -2.24 20.50 -10.69
CA CYS A 253 -1.11 19.88 -11.39
C CYS A 253 -0.12 19.11 -10.47
N LEU A 254 0.39 17.96 -10.92
CA LEU A 254 1.45 17.21 -10.25
C LEU A 254 2.69 17.14 -11.14
N ALA A 255 3.80 17.66 -10.60
CA ALA A 255 5.13 17.41 -11.13
C ALA A 255 5.42 15.91 -11.06
N VAL A 256 5.73 15.33 -12.22
CA VAL A 256 6.03 13.91 -12.37
C VAL A 256 7.41 13.64 -11.79
N ARG A 257 7.47 12.85 -10.72
CA ARG A 257 8.68 12.15 -10.32
C ARG A 257 8.65 10.75 -10.93
N GLN A 258 9.48 10.55 -11.95
CA GLN A 258 9.84 9.22 -12.40
C GLN A 258 10.74 8.58 -11.34
N ALA A 259 10.28 7.52 -10.69
CA ALA A 259 11.15 6.68 -9.88
C ALA A 259 12.00 5.84 -10.85
N LEU A 260 13.27 6.20 -10.98
CA LEU A 260 14.33 5.35 -11.51
C LEU A 260 14.54 4.18 -10.55
N VAL A 261 14.58 2.96 -11.07
CA VAL A 261 15.13 1.81 -10.31
C VAL A 261 16.24 1.20 -11.15
N SER A 262 17.46 1.29 -10.60
CA SER A 262 18.69 0.67 -11.07
C SER A 262 18.56 -0.86 -11.11
N ALA A 263 19.13 -1.49 -12.13
CA ALA A 263 19.12 -2.93 -12.36
C ALA A 263 20.15 -3.72 -11.51
N ASP A 264 20.92 -3.05 -10.66
CA ASP A 264 22.06 -3.64 -9.97
C ASP A 264 21.78 -3.90 -8.49
N ALA A 265 21.17 -5.05 -8.17
CA ALA A 265 21.16 -5.60 -6.82
C ALA A 265 22.08 -6.85 -6.74
N PRO A 266 23.01 -6.93 -5.77
CA PRO A 266 23.98 -8.01 -5.67
C PRO A 266 23.34 -9.37 -5.34
N GLY A 267 23.93 -10.45 -5.87
CA GLY A 267 23.35 -11.80 -5.93
C GLY A 267 22.92 -12.45 -4.61
N HIS A 268 23.46 -12.05 -3.46
CA HIS A 268 23.01 -12.59 -2.16
C HIS A 268 21.62 -12.09 -1.73
N VAL A 269 21.14 -10.97 -2.28
CA VAL A 269 19.78 -10.49 -2.05
C VAL A 269 18.78 -11.42 -2.76
N MET A 270 19.13 -11.98 -3.93
CA MET A 270 18.25 -12.78 -4.77
C MET A 270 17.77 -14.09 -4.14
N ASP A 271 18.53 -14.73 -3.25
CA ASP A 271 18.15 -16.01 -2.63
C ASP A 271 17.10 -15.88 -1.51
N GLN A 272 17.11 -14.76 -0.78
CA GLN A 272 16.01 -14.42 0.14
C GLN A 272 14.82 -13.81 -0.62
N VAL A 273 15.07 -13.05 -1.69
CA VAL A 273 14.05 -12.50 -2.60
C VAL A 273 13.20 -13.61 -3.20
N THR A 274 13.82 -14.70 -3.65
CA THR A 274 13.13 -15.77 -4.37
C THR A 274 12.06 -16.46 -3.51
N ARG A 275 12.28 -16.57 -2.19
CA ARG A 275 11.29 -17.18 -1.27
C ARG A 275 10.01 -16.36 -1.12
N HIS A 276 10.12 -15.04 -0.98
CA HIS A 276 8.96 -14.14 -0.80
C HIS A 276 8.34 -13.64 -2.11
N MET A 277 8.92 -14.03 -3.25
CA MET A 277 8.48 -13.69 -4.61
C MET A 277 7.97 -14.92 -5.39
N GLN A 278 7.86 -16.07 -4.73
CA GLN A 278 7.20 -17.26 -5.27
C GLN A 278 5.75 -17.30 -4.79
N ALA A 279 4.84 -17.78 -5.65
CA ALA A 279 3.51 -18.13 -5.18
C ALA A 279 3.63 -19.26 -4.15
N PRO A 280 2.87 -19.24 -3.05
CA PRO A 280 2.84 -20.37 -2.11
C PRO A 280 2.46 -21.66 -2.86
N PRO A 281 3.03 -22.82 -2.45
CA PRO A 281 2.76 -24.08 -3.10
C PRO A 281 1.28 -24.46 -2.89
N MET A 282 0.51 -24.57 -3.99
CA MET A 282 -0.90 -24.95 -3.88
C MET A 282 -1.04 -26.32 -3.23
N SER A 283 -1.69 -26.41 -2.07
CA SER A 283 -2.14 -27.67 -1.50
C SER A 283 -3.30 -28.19 -2.35
N TRP A 284 -3.09 -29.34 -3.01
CA TRP A 284 -4.14 -30.07 -3.73
C TRP A 284 -4.99 -30.89 -2.76
#